data_AF-A0AA41X838-F1
#
_entry.id   AF-A0AA41X838-F1
#
_cell.length_a   1.000
_cell.length_b   1.000
_cell.length_c   1.000
_cell.angle_alpha   90.00
_cell.angle_beta   90.00
_cell.angle_gamma   90.00
#
_symmetry.space_group_name_H-M   'P 1'
#
loop_
_entity.id
_entity.type
_entity.pdbx_description
1 polymer ?
#
loop_
_entity_poly.entity_id
_entity_poly.type
_entity_poly.pdbx_seq_one_letter_code
_entity_poly.pdbx_strand_id
1 'polypeptide(L)'
;MSHLNLFAMQKELDARIAYKGTDRLLHKFTALWVETAEALNETRDFKFWSTKYKQPNTKAVLVPAMMEEDKQYYNPLLHELSDMHHFIMSIGLELQEQFLITLVREYEGPDVIGGDISQRFRDFDRTVRDLEKMVHGLCPLDERQIIDKYEDVMCDFLAIVETLGFTWDDLEQAYMEKNAINHQRQQQGY
;
A
#
# COMPACT_ATOMS: atom_id res chain seq x y z
N MET A 1 3.49 -16.43 -4.73
CA MET A 1 2.18 -17.11 -4.92
C MET A 1 1.34 -16.28 -5.90
N SER A 2 0.14 -16.69 -6.33
CA SER A 2 -0.66 -15.84 -7.25
C SER A 2 -1.30 -14.66 -6.50
N HIS A 3 -1.34 -13.45 -7.09
CA HIS A 3 -1.99 -12.24 -6.55
C HIS A 3 -3.41 -12.48 -5.99
N LEU A 4 -4.16 -13.43 -6.56
CA LEU A 4 -5.48 -13.84 -6.09
C LEU A 4 -5.53 -14.28 -4.62
N ASN A 5 -4.42 -14.81 -4.08
CA ASN A 5 -4.34 -15.23 -2.69
C ASN A 5 -4.34 -14.04 -1.73
N LEU A 6 -3.64 -12.95 -2.08
CA LEU A 6 -3.56 -11.75 -1.24
C LEU A 6 -4.88 -10.98 -1.20
N PHE A 7 -5.57 -10.86 -2.33
CA PHE A 7 -6.91 -10.28 -2.36
C PHE A 7 -7.92 -11.08 -1.52
N ALA A 8 -7.82 -12.42 -1.50
CA ALA A 8 -8.67 -13.25 -0.65
C ALA A 8 -8.39 -13.03 0.85
N MET A 9 -7.11 -12.98 1.25
CA MET A 9 -6.71 -12.64 2.63
C MET A 9 -7.16 -11.24 3.04
N GLN A 10 -7.01 -10.26 2.14
CA GLN A 10 -7.47 -8.89 2.36
C GLN A 10 -8.99 -8.84 2.56
N LYS A 11 -9.74 -9.57 1.73
CA LYS A 11 -11.20 -9.64 1.84
C LYS A 11 -11.64 -10.22 3.17
N GLU A 12 -10.95 -11.24 3.68
CA GLU A 12 -11.23 -11.80 5.00
C GLU A 12 -11.00 -10.77 6.11
N LEU A 13 -9.88 -10.02 6.04
CA LEU A 13 -9.59 -8.96 7.01
C LEU A 13 -10.62 -7.83 6.96
N ASP A 14 -10.95 -7.34 5.76
CA ASP A 14 -11.97 -6.32 5.53
C ASP A 14 -13.34 -6.74 6.11
N ALA A 15 -13.70 -8.02 5.98
CA ALA A 15 -14.96 -8.55 6.51
C ALA A 15 -15.02 -8.56 8.05
N ARG A 16 -13.87 -8.59 8.74
CA ARG A 16 -13.79 -8.52 10.20
C ARG A 16 -13.90 -7.08 10.71
N ILE A 17 -13.51 -6.09 9.91
CA ILE A 17 -13.63 -4.68 10.25
C ILE A 17 -15.12 -4.30 10.19
N ALA A 18 -15.76 -4.16 11.35
CA ALA A 18 -17.21 -4.01 11.46
C ALA A 18 -17.76 -2.61 11.08
N TYR A 19 -16.96 -1.79 10.40
CA TYR A 19 -17.35 -0.44 10.01
C TYR A 19 -18.25 -0.45 8.76
N LYS A 20 -19.44 0.15 8.88
CA LYS A 20 -20.48 0.19 7.83
C LYS A 20 -20.88 1.62 7.41
N GLY A 21 -20.06 2.61 7.73
CA GLY A 21 -20.29 4.00 7.31
C GLY A 21 -20.24 4.13 5.79
N THR A 22 -21.01 5.07 5.22
CA THR A 22 -21.01 5.36 3.78
C THR A 22 -19.72 6.02 3.29
N ASP A 23 -18.94 6.55 4.23
CA ASP A 23 -17.61 7.15 4.11
C ASP A 23 -16.47 6.13 4.21
N ARG A 24 -16.77 4.82 4.21
CA ARG A 24 -15.75 3.76 4.28
C ARG A 24 -14.71 3.86 3.16
N LEU A 25 -15.15 4.04 1.91
CA LEU A 25 -14.23 4.22 0.78
C LEU A 25 -13.34 5.46 0.95
N LEU A 26 -13.92 6.58 1.40
CA LEU A 26 -13.18 7.81 1.70
C LEU A 26 -12.13 7.59 2.79
N HIS A 27 -12.46 6.83 3.85
CA HIS A 27 -11.50 6.50 4.90
C HIS A 27 -10.36 5.62 4.37
N LYS A 28 -10.63 4.69 3.44
CA LYS A 28 -9.58 3.90 2.80
C LYS A 28 -8.63 4.74 1.95
N PHE A 29 -9.15 5.70 1.16
CA PHE A 29 -8.30 6.66 0.43
C PHE A 29 -7.48 7.54 1.38
N THR A 30 -8.10 8.03 2.45
CA THR A 30 -7.41 8.81 3.48
C THR A 30 -6.28 8.00 4.11
N ALA A 31 -6.53 6.75 4.46
CA ALA A 31 -5.53 5.87 5.04
C ALA A 31 -4.39 5.63 4.04
N LEU A 32 -4.68 5.29 2.78
CA LEU A 32 -3.65 5.14 1.74
C LEU A 32 -2.77 6.40 1.61
N TRP A 33 -3.36 7.59 1.67
CA TRP A 33 -2.60 8.84 1.64
C TRP A 33 -1.65 8.99 2.84
N VAL A 34 -2.10 8.65 4.05
CA VAL A 34 -1.27 8.66 5.26
C VAL A 34 -0.10 7.68 5.11
N GLU A 35 -0.38 6.43 4.76
CA GLU A 35 0.65 5.38 4.61
C GLU A 35 1.66 5.71 3.50
N THR A 36 1.21 6.37 2.43
CA THR A 36 2.09 6.88 1.38
C THR A 36 3.07 7.93 1.92
N ALA A 37 2.60 8.83 2.77
CA ALA A 37 3.45 9.83 3.41
C ALA A 37 4.43 9.21 4.41
N GLU A 38 3.99 8.19 5.16
CA GLU A 38 4.84 7.43 6.09
C GLU A 38 5.94 6.66 5.34
N ALA A 39 5.60 5.95 4.26
CA ALA A 39 6.57 5.28 3.39
C ALA A 39 7.57 6.28 2.79
N LEU A 40 7.10 7.42 2.25
CA LEU A 40 7.98 8.47 1.73
C LEU A 40 8.91 9.02 2.83
N ASN A 41 8.42 9.14 4.07
CA ASN A 41 9.22 9.58 5.21
C ASN A 41 10.36 8.60 5.54
N GLU A 42 10.11 7.29 5.44
CA GLU A 42 11.11 6.23 5.65
C GLU A 42 12.17 6.15 4.54
N THR A 43 11.88 6.63 3.32
CA THR A 43 12.90 6.74 2.25
C THR A 43 14.00 7.76 2.58
N ARG A 44 13.65 8.81 3.36
CA ARG A 44 14.49 10.00 3.62
C ARG A 44 14.96 10.74 2.35
N ASP A 45 14.30 10.54 1.22
CA ASP A 45 14.76 11.06 -0.07
C ASP A 45 14.50 12.56 -0.27
N PHE A 46 13.49 13.13 0.38
CA PHE A 46 13.23 14.58 0.33
C PHE A 46 13.98 15.37 1.40
N LYS A 47 14.61 14.69 2.37
CA LYS A 47 15.18 15.30 3.58
C LYS A 47 16.58 15.87 3.32
N PHE A 48 16.72 16.77 2.34
CA PHE A 48 18.00 17.33 1.89
C PHE A 48 18.77 18.14 2.96
N TRP A 49 18.10 18.50 4.06
CA TRP A 49 18.70 19.15 5.23
C TRP A 49 19.24 18.16 6.28
N SER A 50 19.08 16.84 6.09
CA SER A 50 19.48 15.82 7.04
C SER A 50 20.84 15.21 6.70
N THR A 51 21.63 14.85 7.71
CA THR A 51 22.83 14.03 7.53
C THR A 51 22.53 12.59 7.09
N LYS A 52 21.27 12.15 7.21
CA LYS A 52 20.76 10.85 6.74
C LYS A 52 20.04 10.96 5.39
N TYR A 53 20.27 12.05 4.65
CA TYR A 53 19.69 12.26 3.32
C TYR A 53 19.99 11.07 2.40
N LYS A 54 18.96 10.59 1.69
CA LYS A 54 19.02 9.41 0.81
C LYS A 54 19.54 8.13 1.47
N GLN A 55 19.30 7.98 2.78
CA GLN A 55 19.58 6.75 3.52
C GLN A 55 18.24 6.18 4.04
N PRO A 56 17.56 5.31 3.26
CA PRO A 56 16.30 4.72 3.65
C PRO A 56 16.39 3.99 5.00
N ASN A 57 15.29 3.99 5.75
CA ASN A 57 15.21 3.28 7.01
C ASN A 57 14.77 1.84 6.79
N THR A 58 15.73 0.94 6.62
CA THR A 58 15.47 -0.49 6.32
C THR A 58 15.69 -1.42 7.49
N LYS A 59 16.09 -0.90 8.66
CA LYS A 59 16.32 -1.69 9.86
C LYS A 59 16.07 -0.85 11.12
N ALA A 60 15.07 -1.26 11.91
CA ALA A 60 14.80 -0.70 13.23
C ALA A 60 14.51 -1.81 14.24
N VAL A 61 14.69 -1.50 15.53
CA VAL A 61 14.38 -2.43 16.62
C VAL A 61 12.86 -2.49 16.77
N LEU A 62 12.29 -3.68 16.64
CA LEU A 62 10.86 -3.95 16.81
C LEU A 62 10.49 -4.00 18.30
N VAL A 63 11.27 -4.75 19.09
CA VAL A 63 11.07 -4.91 20.53
C VAL A 63 12.37 -4.52 21.25
N PRO A 64 12.35 -3.51 22.13
CA PRO A 64 13.51 -3.16 22.93
C PRO A 64 13.95 -4.34 23.80
N ALA A 65 15.23 -4.68 23.77
CA ALA A 65 15.83 -5.71 24.60
C ALA A 65 17.12 -5.20 25.25
N MET A 66 17.47 -5.76 26.42
CA MET A 66 18.67 -5.37 27.17
C MET A 66 19.95 -5.84 26.47
N MET A 67 19.95 -7.05 25.91
CA MET A 67 21.07 -7.59 25.14
C MET A 67 20.85 -7.40 23.63
N GLU A 68 21.94 -7.23 22.87
CA GLU A 68 21.86 -7.05 21.41
C GLU A 68 21.35 -8.32 20.70
N GLU A 69 21.73 -9.50 21.20
CA GLU A 69 21.31 -10.81 20.67
C GLU A 69 19.80 -11.08 20.80
N ASP A 70 19.14 -10.41 21.74
CA ASP A 70 17.70 -10.55 21.98
C ASP A 70 16.87 -9.54 21.17
N LYS A 71 17.52 -8.57 20.49
CA LYS A 71 16.80 -7.56 19.72
C LYS A 71 16.21 -8.17 18.46
N GLN A 72 14.90 -8.01 18.32
CA GLN A 72 14.19 -8.28 17.08
C GLN A 72 14.21 -7.03 16.21
N TYR A 73 14.47 -7.20 14.92
CA TYR A 73 14.47 -6.10 13.96
C TYR A 73 13.37 -6.30 12.93
N TYR A 74 12.91 -5.19 12.38
CA TYR A 74 12.04 -5.15 11.22
C TYR A 74 12.54 -4.09 10.25
N ASN A 75 11.97 -4.06 9.06
CA ASN A 75 12.24 -3.06 8.03
C ASN A 75 11.10 -2.03 8.00
N PRO A 76 11.30 -0.81 8.56
CA PRO A 76 10.26 0.21 8.60
C PRO A 76 9.73 0.60 7.23
N LEU A 77 10.62 0.79 6.24
CA LEU A 77 10.18 1.14 4.90
C LEU A 77 9.31 0.06 4.26
N LEU A 78 9.71 -1.20 4.36
CA LEU A 78 8.93 -2.32 3.82
C LEU A 78 7.60 -2.50 4.57
N HIS A 79 7.59 -2.20 5.87
CA HIS A 79 6.38 -2.19 6.68
C HIS A 79 5.36 -1.16 6.16
N GLU A 80 5.78 0.07 5.85
CA GLU A 80 4.84 1.09 5.34
C GLU A 80 4.42 0.81 3.89
N LEU A 81 5.32 0.26 3.05
CA LEU A 81 4.94 -0.22 1.71
C LEU A 81 3.89 -1.34 1.79
N SER A 82 3.97 -2.22 2.78
CA SER A 82 2.96 -3.24 3.03
C SER A 82 1.62 -2.63 3.47
N ASP A 83 1.60 -1.51 4.18
CA ASP A 83 0.36 -0.82 4.56
C ASP A 83 -0.28 -0.12 3.35
N MET A 84 0.53 0.50 2.49
CA MET A 84 0.04 1.00 1.21
C MET A 84 -0.63 -0.13 0.42
N HIS A 85 0.03 -1.29 0.28
CA HIS A 85 -0.51 -2.44 -0.45
C HIS A 85 -1.85 -2.93 0.12
N HIS A 86 -1.97 -3.00 1.45
CA HIS A 86 -3.20 -3.35 2.14
C HIS A 86 -4.36 -2.44 1.72
N PHE A 87 -4.17 -1.11 1.78
CA PHE A 87 -5.22 -0.17 1.41
C PHE A 87 -5.51 -0.16 -0.08
N ILE A 88 -4.51 -0.33 -0.96
CA ILE A 88 -4.76 -0.43 -2.41
C ILE A 88 -5.62 -1.67 -2.72
N MET A 89 -5.33 -2.84 -2.13
CA MET A 89 -6.18 -4.03 -2.32
C MET A 89 -7.57 -3.84 -1.72
N SER A 90 -7.66 -3.25 -0.53
CA SER A 90 -8.92 -2.98 0.16
C SER A 90 -9.82 -2.01 -0.62
N ILE A 91 -9.23 -0.99 -1.28
CA ILE A 91 -9.94 -0.11 -2.21
C ILE A 91 -10.41 -0.92 -3.42
N GLY A 92 -9.54 -1.71 -4.03
CA GLY A 92 -9.87 -2.55 -5.19
C GLY A 92 -11.09 -3.44 -4.93
N LEU A 93 -11.11 -4.17 -3.81
CA LEU A 93 -12.24 -5.01 -3.40
C LEU A 93 -13.54 -4.22 -3.26
N GLU A 94 -13.47 -3.00 -2.71
CA GLU A 94 -14.66 -2.14 -2.56
C GLU A 94 -15.16 -1.62 -3.90
N LEU A 95 -14.26 -1.31 -4.84
CA LEU A 95 -14.63 -0.94 -6.21
C LEU A 95 -15.27 -2.12 -6.95
N GLN A 96 -14.76 -3.34 -6.79
CA GLN A 96 -15.39 -4.54 -7.36
C GLN A 96 -16.81 -4.74 -6.86
N GLU A 97 -17.06 -4.50 -5.57
CA GLU A 97 -18.39 -4.63 -4.97
C GLU A 97 -19.33 -3.50 -5.40
N GLN A 98 -18.85 -2.25 -5.48
CA GLN A 98 -19.68 -1.08 -5.83
C GLN A 98 -19.99 -0.98 -7.32
N PHE A 99 -19.03 -1.33 -8.18
CA PHE A 99 -19.12 -1.14 -9.64
C PHE A 99 -19.24 -2.46 -10.42
N LEU A 100 -19.30 -3.62 -9.74
CA LEU A 100 -19.40 -4.95 -10.36
C LEU A 100 -18.29 -5.24 -11.39
N ILE A 101 -17.10 -4.69 -11.15
CA ILE A 101 -15.91 -4.85 -12.00
C ILE A 101 -15.06 -6.06 -11.59
N THR A 102 -14.33 -6.65 -12.54
CA THR A 102 -13.36 -7.71 -12.24
C THR A 102 -11.94 -7.17 -12.43
N LEU A 103 -11.15 -7.15 -11.36
CA LEU A 103 -9.72 -6.83 -11.40
C LEU A 103 -9.00 -8.13 -11.79
N VAL A 104 -8.53 -8.27 -13.04
CA VAL A 104 -8.01 -9.56 -13.55
C VAL A 104 -6.63 -9.47 -14.18
N ARG A 105 -5.97 -8.32 -14.14
CA ARG A 105 -4.68 -8.23 -14.82
C ARG A 105 -3.58 -8.86 -13.99
N GLU A 106 -2.95 -9.87 -14.56
CA GLU A 106 -1.59 -10.24 -14.18
C GLU A 106 -0.72 -9.01 -14.41
N TYR A 107 -0.06 -8.57 -13.35
CA TYR A 107 0.76 -7.38 -13.40
C TYR A 107 2.12 -7.71 -14.02
N GLU A 108 2.45 -7.10 -15.16
CA GLU A 108 3.67 -7.43 -15.91
C GLU A 108 4.95 -6.74 -15.39
N GLY A 109 4.90 -6.09 -14.22
CA GLY A 109 5.99 -5.24 -13.78
C GLY A 109 5.88 -3.84 -14.40
N PRO A 110 6.58 -2.83 -13.85
CA PRO A 110 6.61 -1.50 -14.44
C PRO A 110 7.45 -1.49 -15.73
N ASP A 111 6.97 -0.77 -16.76
CA ASP A 111 7.72 -0.58 -18.03
C ASP A 111 9.06 0.16 -17.83
N VAL A 112 9.18 0.94 -16.74
CA VAL A 112 10.36 1.77 -16.45
C VAL A 112 10.75 1.62 -14.98
N ILE A 113 11.85 0.91 -14.73
CA ILE A 113 12.49 0.77 -13.42
C ILE A 113 13.49 1.92 -13.22
N GLY A 114 13.44 2.56 -12.05
CA GLY A 114 14.31 3.68 -11.68
C GLY A 114 13.66 5.07 -11.78
N GLY A 115 14.43 6.11 -11.51
CA GLY A 115 13.95 7.50 -11.44
C GLY A 115 14.05 8.09 -10.04
N ASP A 116 13.77 9.39 -9.91
CA ASP A 116 13.75 10.08 -8.63
C ASP A 116 12.59 9.54 -7.77
N ILE A 117 12.90 8.99 -6.59
CA ILE A 117 11.88 8.33 -5.77
C ILE A 117 10.84 9.33 -5.26
N SER A 118 11.24 10.56 -4.92
CA SER A 118 10.29 11.62 -4.59
C SER A 118 9.33 11.93 -5.75
N GLN A 119 9.79 11.85 -7.00
CA GLN A 119 8.93 12.00 -8.17
C GLN A 119 7.95 10.82 -8.32
N ARG A 120 8.42 9.58 -8.12
CA ARG A 120 7.55 8.38 -8.18
C ARG A 120 6.40 8.45 -7.16
N PHE A 121 6.68 8.83 -5.92
CA PHE A 121 5.63 9.05 -4.91
C PHE A 121 4.64 10.15 -5.29
N ARG A 122 5.10 11.24 -5.94
CA ARG A 122 4.21 12.30 -6.43
C ARG A 122 3.33 11.86 -7.59
N ASP A 123 3.85 11.01 -8.47
CA ASP A 123 3.08 10.46 -9.59
C ASP A 123 2.04 9.47 -9.06
N PHE A 124 2.41 8.58 -8.14
CA PHE A 124 1.48 7.72 -7.42
C PHE A 124 0.35 8.51 -6.72
N ASP A 125 0.67 9.56 -5.95
CA ASP A 125 -0.33 10.40 -5.28
C ASP A 125 -1.29 11.07 -6.28
N ARG A 126 -0.78 11.50 -7.46
CA ARG A 126 -1.63 12.04 -8.54
C ARG A 126 -2.60 10.97 -9.06
N THR A 127 -2.10 9.78 -9.35
CA THR A 127 -2.91 8.66 -9.87
C THR A 127 -4.00 8.26 -8.86
N VAL A 128 -3.67 8.16 -7.57
CA VAL A 128 -4.63 7.89 -6.49
C VAL A 128 -5.70 8.98 -6.40
N ARG A 129 -5.32 10.27 -6.45
CA ARG A 129 -6.29 11.38 -6.41
C ARG A 129 -7.21 11.40 -7.62
N ASP A 130 -6.72 11.02 -8.79
CA ASP A 130 -7.55 10.95 -9.98
C ASP A 130 -8.55 9.78 -9.89
N LEU A 131 -8.13 8.62 -9.37
CA LEU A 131 -9.03 7.53 -9.03
C LEU A 131 -10.13 7.98 -8.03
N GLU A 132 -9.73 8.63 -6.94
CA GLU A 132 -10.65 9.12 -5.91
C GLU A 132 -11.71 10.07 -6.49
N LYS A 133 -11.31 11.02 -7.34
CA LYS A 133 -12.26 11.94 -8.01
C LYS A 133 -13.25 11.19 -8.89
N MET A 134 -12.78 10.17 -9.62
CA MET A 134 -13.63 9.38 -10.50
C MET A 134 -14.72 8.67 -9.68
N VAL A 135 -14.35 8.00 -8.59
CA VAL A 135 -15.30 7.17 -7.81
C VAL A 135 -16.23 7.98 -6.90
N HIS A 136 -15.87 9.21 -6.53
CA HIS A 136 -16.74 10.11 -5.77
C HIS A 136 -17.68 10.97 -6.66
N GLY A 137 -17.86 10.60 -7.93
CA GLY A 137 -18.84 11.25 -8.82
C GLY A 137 -18.46 12.66 -9.25
N LEU A 138 -17.18 13.04 -9.11
CA LEU A 138 -16.66 14.31 -9.65
C LEU A 138 -16.40 14.23 -11.17
N CYS A 139 -16.59 13.05 -11.78
CA CYS A 139 -16.49 12.78 -13.21
C CYS A 139 -17.60 11.79 -13.63
N PRO A 140 -18.13 11.83 -14.86
CA PRO A 140 -18.98 10.76 -15.38
C PRO A 140 -18.28 9.40 -15.26
N LEU A 141 -18.95 8.42 -14.66
CA LEU A 141 -18.38 7.10 -14.43
C LEU A 141 -18.36 6.29 -15.73
N ASP A 142 -17.16 5.90 -16.15
CA ASP A 142 -16.92 4.81 -17.09
C ASP A 142 -16.18 3.71 -16.30
N GLU A 143 -16.87 2.60 -16.04
CA GLU A 143 -16.35 1.48 -15.25
C GLU A 143 -14.99 1.00 -15.78
N ARG A 144 -14.78 1.03 -17.10
CA ARG A 144 -13.51 0.66 -17.71
C ARG A 144 -12.40 1.64 -17.33
N GLN A 145 -12.68 2.94 -17.34
CA GLN A 145 -11.69 3.94 -16.93
C GLN A 145 -11.35 3.81 -15.44
N ILE A 146 -12.29 3.42 -14.60
CA ILE A 146 -12.04 3.16 -13.17
C ILE A 146 -11.11 1.96 -13.00
N ILE A 147 -11.36 0.87 -13.74
CA ILE A 147 -10.47 -0.30 -13.76
C ILE A 147 -9.07 0.11 -14.22
N ASP A 148 -8.96 0.76 -15.37
CA ASP A 148 -7.68 1.19 -15.94
C ASP A 148 -6.93 2.10 -14.95
N LYS A 149 -7.64 3.02 -14.29
CA LYS A 149 -7.03 3.93 -13.31
C LYS A 149 -6.61 3.22 -12.02
N TYR A 150 -7.37 2.22 -11.56
CA TYR A 150 -6.96 1.37 -10.43
C TYR A 150 -5.72 0.54 -10.78
N GLU A 151 -5.68 -0.01 -12.00
CA GLU A 151 -4.50 -0.71 -12.51
C GLU A 151 -3.28 0.24 -12.53
N ASP A 152 -3.44 1.49 -12.98
CA ASP A 152 -2.37 2.50 -12.91
C ASP A 152 -1.88 2.74 -11.47
N VAL A 153 -2.76 2.76 -10.46
CA VAL A 153 -2.36 2.89 -9.05
C VAL A 153 -1.49 1.70 -8.62
N MET A 154 -1.91 0.47 -8.94
CA MET A 154 -1.10 -0.72 -8.68
C MET A 154 0.22 -0.67 -9.45
N CYS A 155 0.21 -0.14 -10.68
CA CYS A 155 1.42 0.05 -11.48
C CYS A 155 2.44 0.95 -10.80
N ASP A 156 1.99 2.15 -10.43
CA ASP A 156 2.85 3.15 -9.81
C ASP A 156 3.39 2.66 -8.46
N PHE A 157 2.57 1.93 -7.69
CA PHE A 157 3.00 1.32 -6.42
C PHE A 157 4.10 0.29 -6.61
N LEU A 158 3.95 -0.64 -7.56
CA LEU A 158 4.96 -1.67 -7.81
C LEU A 158 6.25 -1.07 -8.39
N ALA A 159 6.14 -0.02 -9.21
CA ALA A 159 7.28 0.78 -9.63
C ALA A 159 8.05 1.40 -8.45
N ILE A 160 7.35 1.89 -7.41
CA ILE A 160 7.97 2.41 -6.19
C ILE A 160 8.71 1.29 -5.45
N VAL A 161 8.07 0.14 -5.25
CA VAL A 161 8.63 -1.02 -4.54
C VAL A 161 9.94 -1.48 -5.20
N GLU A 162 9.93 -1.67 -6.52
CA GLU A 162 11.12 -2.07 -7.27
C GLU A 162 12.21 -0.99 -7.28
N THR A 163 11.84 0.29 -7.41
CA THR A 163 12.80 1.42 -7.37
C THR A 163 13.50 1.52 -6.02
N LEU A 164 12.83 1.11 -4.93
CA LEU A 164 13.40 1.03 -3.59
C LEU A 164 14.26 -0.23 -3.36
N GLY A 165 14.36 -1.12 -4.35
CA GLY A 165 15.19 -2.32 -4.32
C GLY A 165 14.53 -3.50 -3.61
N PHE A 166 13.21 -3.48 -3.42
CA PHE A 166 12.46 -4.61 -2.90
C PHE A 166 11.87 -5.44 -4.04
N THR A 167 11.78 -6.75 -3.81
CA THR A 167 11.12 -7.68 -4.73
C THR A 167 9.64 -7.82 -4.37
N TRP A 168 8.87 -8.41 -5.29
CA TRP A 168 7.50 -8.82 -4.99
C TRP A 168 7.44 -9.80 -3.81
N ASP A 169 8.39 -10.73 -3.72
CA ASP A 169 8.44 -11.72 -2.63
C ASP A 169 8.66 -11.04 -1.26
N ASP A 170 9.50 -10.00 -1.20
CA ASP A 170 9.70 -9.20 0.02
C ASP A 170 8.39 -8.53 0.46
N LEU A 171 7.67 -7.95 -0.49
CA LEU A 171 6.39 -7.29 -0.22
C LEU A 171 5.28 -8.29 0.16
N GLU A 172 5.19 -9.42 -0.54
CA GLU A 172 4.23 -10.49 -0.25
C GLU A 172 4.45 -11.03 1.18
N GLN A 173 5.71 -11.29 1.55
CA GLN A 173 6.06 -11.75 2.90
C GLN A 173 5.70 -10.71 3.97
N ALA A 174 6.09 -9.45 3.77
CA ALA A 174 5.76 -8.37 4.71
C ALA A 174 4.24 -8.18 4.88
N TYR A 175 3.50 -8.29 3.78
CA TYR A 175 2.04 -8.24 3.80
C TYR A 175 1.43 -9.40 4.60
N MET A 176 1.89 -10.64 4.39
CA MET A 176 1.36 -11.80 5.12
C MET A 176 1.62 -11.69 6.63
N GLU A 177 2.81 -11.26 7.04
CA GLU A 177 3.15 -11.03 8.45
C GLU A 177 2.25 -9.96 9.07
N LYS A 178 2.04 -8.86 8.35
CA LYS A 178 1.21 -7.74 8.80
C LYS A 178 -0.28 -8.09 8.86
N ASN A 179 -0.79 -8.79 7.86
CA ASN A 179 -2.16 -9.27 7.80
C ASN A 179 -2.46 -10.18 9.01
N ALA A 180 -1.54 -11.08 9.38
CA ALA A 180 -1.66 -11.92 10.57
C ALA A 180 -1.75 -11.09 11.87
N ILE A 181 -0.91 -10.07 12.02
CA ILE A 181 -0.95 -9.14 13.17
C ILE A 181 -2.27 -8.38 13.20
N ASN A 182 -2.75 -7.88 12.07
CA ASN A 182 -4.01 -7.14 11.99
C ASN A 182 -5.22 -8.01 12.35
N HIS A 183 -5.22 -9.29 11.95
CA HIS A 183 -6.23 -10.25 12.41
C HIS A 183 -6.21 -10.45 13.93
N GLN A 184 -5.02 -10.49 14.55
CA GLN A 184 -4.89 -10.57 16.02
C GLN A 184 -5.39 -9.30 16.70
N ARG A 185 -5.07 -8.12 16.15
CA ARG A 185 -5.55 -6.82 16.67
C ARG A 185 -7.08 -6.73 16.66
N GLN A 186 -7.71 -7.14 15.56
CA GLN A 186 -9.18 -7.16 15.46
C GLN A 186 -9.82 -8.14 16.45
N GLN A 187 -9.19 -9.28 16.76
CA GLN A 187 -9.68 -10.19 17.82
C GLN A 187 -9.61 -9.58 19.23
N GLN A 188 -8.71 -8.60 19.44
CA GLN A 188 -8.50 -7.93 20.73
C GLN A 188 -9.33 -6.65 20.87
N GLY A 189 -10.18 -6.31 19.89
CA GLY A 189 -11.07 -5.15 19.93
C GLY A 189 -10.42 -3.83 19.54
N TYR A 190 -9.38 -3.87 18.70
CA TYR A 190 -8.80 -2.69 18.05
C TYR A 190 -9.76 -2.06 17.03
#